data_AF-A0A6B3F2F4-F1
#
_entry.id   AF-A0A6B3F2F4-F1
#
_cell.length_a   1.000
_cell.length_b   1.000
_cell.length_c   1.000
_cell.angle_alpha   90.00
_cell.angle_beta   90.00
_cell.angle_gamma   90.00
#
_symmetry.space_group_name_H-M   'P 1'
#
loop_
_entity.id
_entity.type
_entity.pdbx_description
1 polymer ?
#
loop_
_entity_poly.entity_id
_entity_poly.type
_entity_poly.pdbx_seq_one_letter_code
_entity_poly.pdbx_strand_id
1 'polypeptide(L)' 'AAASTALTDYLEALLAEKQTHPEDDLLSDLATRQVVTGQLSRRDAARTGVLLLAAGHETTANMIELGTLALLRN' A
#
# COMPACT_ATOMS: atom_id res chain seq x y z
N ALA A 1 -16.64 -5.74 3.60
CA ALA A 1 -16.55 -5.94 2.14
C ALA A 1 -16.44 -4.62 1.38
N ALA A 2 -17.41 -3.69 1.51
CA ALA A 2 -17.39 -2.42 0.78
C ALA A 2 -16.12 -1.57 0.98
N ALA A 3 -15.61 -1.49 2.22
CA ALA A 3 -14.37 -0.75 2.51
C ALA A 3 -13.14 -1.32 1.80
N SER A 4 -12.98 -2.65 1.79
CA SER A 4 -11.86 -3.32 1.09
C SER A 4 -11.92 -3.13 -0.42
N THR A 5 -13.14 -3.13 -0.99
CA THR A 5 -13.35 -2.82 -2.41
C THR A 5 -12.97 -1.39 -2.72
N ALA A 6 -13.46 -0.42 -1.94
CA ALA A 6 -13.15 0.99 -2.12
C ALA A 6 -11.64 1.28 -2.04
N LEU A 7 -10.93 0.63 -1.10
CA LEU A 7 -9.48 0.77 -0.99
C LEU A 7 -8.73 0.16 -2.18
N THR A 8 -9.21 -0.99 -2.68
CA THR A 8 -8.63 -1.62 -3.88
C THR A 8 -8.83 -0.72 -5.10
N ASP A 9 -10.03 -0.17 -5.28
CA ASP A 9 -10.35 0.69 -6.42
C ASP A 9 -9.55 2.01 -6.36
N TYR A 10 -9.36 2.58 -5.16
CA TYR A 10 -8.47 3.72 -4.95
C TYR A 10 -7.03 3.41 -5.36
N LEU A 11 -6.47 2.29 -4.90
CA LEU A 11 -5.09 1.92 -5.25
C LEU A 11 -4.94 1.56 -6.73
N GLU A 12 -5.98 1.01 -7.36
CA GLU A 12 -5.98 0.75 -8.80
C GLU A 12 -5.92 2.05 -9.61
N ALA A 13 -6.66 3.08 -9.17
CA ALA A 13 -6.58 4.43 -9.75
C ALA A 13 -5.21 5.08 -9.51
N LEU A 14 -4.68 4.97 -8.29
CA LEU A 14 -3.34 5.51 -7.96
C LEU A 14 -2.24 4.85 -8.80
N LEU A 15 -2.29 3.52 -8.99
CA LEU A 15 -1.35 2.83 -9.87
C LEU A 15 -1.42 3.34 -11.31
N ALA A 16 -2.61 3.71 -11.80
CA ALA A 16 -2.76 4.31 -13.13
C ALA A 16 -2.03 5.66 -13.22
N GLU A 17 -2.14 6.50 -12.19
CA GLU A 17 -1.46 7.79 -12.12
C GLU A 17 0.07 7.58 -12.07
N LYS A 18 0.53 6.69 -11.19
CA LYS A 18 1.96 6.36 -11.00
C LYS A 18 2.63 5.74 -12.23
N GLN A 19 1.86 5.13 -13.15
CA GLN A 19 2.41 4.71 -14.45
C GLN A 19 2.87 5.89 -15.31
N THR A 20 2.17 7.02 -15.20
CA THR A 20 2.44 8.23 -16.00
C THR A 20 3.31 9.23 -15.24
N HIS A 21 3.23 9.25 -13.92
CA HIS A 21 3.97 10.13 -13.02
C HIS A 21 4.60 9.31 -11.88
N PRO A 22 5.64 8.51 -12.17
CA PRO A 22 6.31 7.72 -11.15
C PRO A 22 7.09 8.62 -10.18
N GLU A 23 7.08 8.25 -8.91
CA GLU A 23 7.89 8.84 -7.84
C GLU A 23 8.79 7.76 -7.20
N ASP A 24 9.58 8.13 -6.18
CA ASP A 24 10.43 7.19 -5.44
C ASP A 24 9.64 6.46 -4.34
N ASP A 25 8.75 5.57 -4.75
CA ASP A 25 7.89 4.80 -3.85
C ASP A 25 7.55 3.39 -4.38
N LEU A 26 7.09 2.51 -3.48
CA LEU A 26 6.78 1.11 -3.80
C LEU A 26 5.64 0.95 -4.81
N LEU A 27 4.65 1.85 -4.85
CA LEU A 27 3.55 1.79 -5.82
C LEU A 27 4.02 2.24 -7.20
N SER A 28 4.93 3.20 -7.28
CA SER A 28 5.62 3.59 -8.52
C SER A 28 6.44 2.45 -9.08
N ASP A 29 7.16 1.72 -8.23
CA ASP A 29 7.90 0.52 -8.62
C ASP A 29 6.96 -0.61 -9.09
N LEU A 30 5.84 -0.85 -8.40
CA LEU A 30 4.82 -1.81 -8.85
C LEU A 30 4.22 -1.40 -10.20
N ALA A 31 3.85 -0.13 -10.36
CA ALA A 31 3.27 0.42 -11.57
C ALA A 31 4.20 0.25 -12.78
N THR A 32 5.47 0.64 -12.63
CA THR A 32 6.44 0.71 -13.74
C THR A 32 7.14 -0.62 -14.03
N ARG A 33 7.44 -1.43 -13.00
CA ARG A 33 8.21 -2.67 -13.18
C ARG A 33 7.36 -3.92 -13.32
N GLN A 34 6.14 -3.89 -12.80
CA GLN A 34 5.26 -5.07 -12.81
C GLN A 34 4.03 -4.88 -13.69
N VAL A 35 3.35 -3.73 -13.62
CA VAL A 35 2.13 -3.52 -14.41
C VAL A 35 2.45 -3.16 -15.86
N VAL A 36 3.37 -2.22 -16.11
CA VAL A 36 3.77 -1.84 -17.48
C VAL A 36 4.41 -3.01 -18.23
N THR A 37 5.14 -3.89 -17.53
CA THR A 37 5.77 -5.08 -18.12
C THR A 37 4.80 -6.25 -18.31
N GLY A 38 3.55 -6.11 -17.86
CA GLY A 38 2.52 -7.13 -17.96
C GLY A 38 2.67 -8.32 -16.99
N GLN A 39 3.63 -8.25 -16.05
CA GLN A 39 3.83 -9.30 -15.03
C GLN A 39 2.69 -9.35 -14.02
N LEU A 40 2.09 -8.19 -13.72
CA LEU A 40 0.91 -8.07 -12.86
C LEU A 40 -0.19 -7.29 -13.57
N SER A 41 -1.43 -7.74 -13.41
CA SER A 41 -2.56 -6.88 -13.72
C SER A 41 -2.58 -5.70 -12.75
N ARG A 42 -3.11 -4.55 -13.19
CA ARG A 42 -3.24 -3.37 -12.33
C ARG A 42 -4.05 -3.66 -11.08
N ARG A 43 -5.10 -4.48 -11.21
CA ARG A 43 -5.97 -4.88 -10.10
C ARG A 43 -5.26 -5.81 -9.10
N ASP A 44 -4.37 -6.69 -9.56
CA ASP A 44 -3.56 -7.54 -8.67
C ASP A 44 -2.45 -6.73 -7.98
N ALA A 45 -1.85 -5.78 -8.69
CA ALA A 45 -0.93 -4.81 -8.09
C ALA A 45 -1.64 -3.95 -7.03
N ALA A 46 -2.89 -3.54 -7.27
CA ALA A 46 -3.69 -2.81 -6.29
C ALA A 46 -3.97 -3.64 -5.03
N ARG A 47 -4.32 -4.92 -5.19
CA ARG A 47 -4.48 -5.86 -4.06
C ARG A 47 -3.18 -6.06 -3.28
N THR A 48 -2.04 -6.13 -3.97
CA THR A 48 -0.72 -6.16 -3.33
C THR A 48 -0.48 -4.88 -2.52
N GLY A 49 -0.84 -3.71 -3.07
CA GLY A 49 -0.81 -2.44 -2.35
C GLY A 49 -1.68 -2.43 -1.09
N VAL A 50 -2.90 -2.99 -1.15
CA VAL A 50 -3.78 -3.15 0.03
C VAL A 50 -3.08 -3.99 1.11
N LEU A 51 -2.46 -5.10 0.72
CA LEU A 51 -1.76 -5.98 1.65
C LEU A 51 -0.60 -5.26 2.33
N LEU A 52 0.22 -4.53 1.58
CA LEU A 52 1.33 -3.75 2.11
C LEU A 52 0.85 -2.66 3.07
N LEU A 53 -0.22 -1.95 2.71
CA LEU A 53 -0.81 -0.91 3.54
C LEU A 53 -1.31 -1.47 4.87
N ALA A 54 -2.08 -2.57 4.84
CA ALA A 54 -2.59 -3.20 6.04
C ALA A 54 -1.45 -3.70 6.95
N ALA A 55 -0.44 -4.36 6.36
CA ALA A 55 0.70 -4.89 7.08
C ALA A 55 1.49 -3.78 7.80
N GLY A 56 1.77 -2.67 7.13
CA GLY A 56 2.55 -1.56 7.69
C GLY A 56 1.77 -0.68 8.66
N HIS A 57 0.48 -0.43 8.38
CA HIS A 57 -0.34 0.50 9.15
C HIS A 57 -0.62 -0.03 10.56
N GLU A 58 -1.16 -1.24 10.67
CA GLU A 58 -1.63 -1.77 11.95
C GLU A 58 -0.47 -2.16 12.88
N THR A 59 0.56 -2.83 12.33
CA THR A 59 1.70 -3.30 13.14
C THR A 59 2.53 -2.14 13.68
N THR A 60 2.83 -1.15 12.84
CA THR A 60 3.63 0.02 13.25
C THR A 60 2.86 0.89 14.24
N ALA A 61 1.57 1.12 14.00
CA ALA A 61 0.72 1.86 14.95
C ALA A 61 0.70 1.18 16.32
N ASN A 62 0.47 -0.12 16.36
CA ASN A 62 0.46 -0.89 17.60
C ASN A 62 1.83 -0.86 18.31
N MET A 63 2.93 -0.99 17.57
CA MET A 63 4.28 -0.92 18.15
C MET A 63 4.62 0.47 18.71
N ILE A 64 4.20 1.54 18.03
CA ILE A 64 4.38 2.91 18.53
C ILE A 64 3.55 3.12 19.80
N GLU A 65 2.30 2.68 19.82
CA GLU A 65 1.42 2.79 20.98
C GLU A 65 2.00 2.05 22.19
N LEU A 66 2.35 0.77 22.02
CA LEU A 66 2.93 -0.05 23.09
C LEU A 66 4.29 0.46 23.55
N GLY A 67 5.14 0.91 22.62
CA GLY A 67 6.43 1.52 22.95
C GLY A 67 6.26 2.79 23.77
N THR A 68 5.32 3.66 23.38
CA THR A 68 4.99 4.89 24.12
C THR A 68 4.47 4.56 25.52
N LEU A 69 3.57 3.58 25.64
CA LEU A 69 3.06 3.12 26.93
C LEU A 69 4.18 2.58 27.83
N ALA A 70 5.11 1.81 27.28
CA ALA A 70 6.25 1.28 28.02
C ALA A 70 7.17 2.40 28.52
N LEU A 71 7.39 3.45 27.72
CA LEU A 71 8.18 4.62 28.11
C LEU A 71 7.51 5.43 29.23
N LEU A 72 6.18 5.56 29.21
CA LEU A 72 5.41 6.29 30.23
C LEU A 72 5.26 5.52 31.57
N ARG A 73 5.50 4.21 31.56
CA ARG A 73 5.38 3.33 32.73
C ARG A 73 6.72 2.98 33.39
N ASN A 74 7.83 3.50 32.87
CA ASN A 74 9.15 3.52 33.53
C ASN A 74 9.39 4.86 34.20
#